data_AF-A0A0T6AJN4-F1
#
_entry.id   AF-A0A0T6AJN4-F1
#
_cell.length_a   1.000
_cell.length_b   1.000
_cell.length_c   1.000
_cell.angle_alpha   90.00
_cell.angle_beta   90.00
_cell.angle_gamma   90.00
#
_symmetry.space_group_name_H-M   'P 1'
#
loop_
_entity.id
_entity.type
_entity.pdbx_description
1 polymer ?
#
loop_
_entity_poly.entity_id
_entity_poly.type
_entity_poly.pdbx_seq_one_letter_code
_entity_poly.pdbx_strand_id
1 'polypeptide(L)'
;MGQSFIRTFLALALLFQIDAALQRYEQARAHICQTGVTAEHIRLYEELVKATEAARYGGGRESNFWGPRPPELAYQDCFQAPGWGD
;
A
#
# COMPACT_ATOMS: atom_id res chain seq x y z
N MET A 1 30.99 5.09 17.58
CA MET A 1 30.49 5.78 16.37
C MET A 1 29.81 4.87 15.34
N GLY A 2 30.07 3.55 15.25
CA GLY A 2 29.51 2.70 14.17
C GLY A 2 28.03 2.30 14.26
N GLN A 3 27.44 2.16 15.46
CA GLN A 3 26.06 1.65 15.60
C GLN A 3 24.97 2.63 15.15
N SER A 4 25.22 3.94 15.23
CA SER A 4 24.21 4.95 14.87
C SER A 4 24.01 5.03 13.36
N PHE A 5 25.09 4.94 12.58
CA PHE A 5 25.01 4.96 11.12
C PHE A 5 24.26 3.75 10.56
N ILE A 6 24.55 2.55 11.07
CA ILE A 6 23.90 1.30 10.62
C ILE A 6 22.38 1.36 10.79
N ARG A 7 21.90 1.89 11.92
CA ARG A 7 20.46 2.05 12.18
C ARG A 7 19.80 3.04 11.21
N THR A 8 20.46 4.15 10.92
CA THR A 8 19.94 5.15 9.97
C THR A 8 19.86 4.58 8.56
N PHE A 9 20.88 3.85 8.10
CA PHE A 9 20.86 3.22 6.77
C PHE A 9 19.75 2.16 6.64
N LEU A 10 19.53 1.34 7.68
CA LEU A 10 18.45 0.35 7.68
C LEU A 10 17.07 1.00 7.64
N ALA A 11 16.85 2.08 8.39
CA ALA A 11 15.59 2.81 8.37
C ALA A 11 15.29 3.43 7.00
N LEU A 12 16.30 4.04 6.37
CA LEU A 12 16.18 4.59 5.02
C LEU A 12 15.89 3.51 3.96
N ALA A 13 16.57 2.36 4.05
CA ALA A 13 16.32 1.25 3.15
C ALA A 13 14.88 0.73 3.26
N LEU A 14 14.35 0.61 4.49
CA LEU A 14 12.96 0.20 4.72
C LEU A 14 11.96 1.19 4.14
N LEU A 15 12.16 2.49 4.33
CA LEU A 15 11.29 3.52 3.73
C LEU A 15 11.30 3.42 2.21
N PHE A 16 12.47 3.25 1.60
CA PHE A 16 12.59 3.11 0.15
C PHE A 16 11.87 1.86 -0.39
N GLN A 17 11.90 0.75 0.35
CA GLN A 17 11.16 -0.46 -0.01
C GLN A 17 9.64 -0.24 0.06
N ILE A 18 9.16 0.52 1.06
CA ILE A 18 7.74 0.88 1.18
C ILE A 18 7.31 1.77 0.02
N ASP A 19 8.06 2.84 -0.28
CA ASP A 19 7.73 3.77 -1.37
C ASP A 19 7.69 3.04 -2.72
N ALA A 20 8.66 2.16 -2.98
CA ALA A 20 8.68 1.36 -4.21
C ALA A 20 7.49 0.39 -4.30
N ALA A 21 7.14 -0.30 -3.20
CA ALA A 21 5.98 -1.18 -3.16
C ALA A 21 4.67 -0.40 -3.34
N LEU A 22 4.56 0.78 -2.72
CA LEU A 22 3.40 1.65 -2.83
C LEU A 22 3.23 2.13 -4.26
N GLN A 23 4.30 2.60 -4.89
CA GLN A 23 4.26 3.07 -6.27
C GLN A 23 3.82 1.98 -7.25
N ARG A 24 4.32 0.75 -7.10
CA ARG A 24 3.88 -0.38 -7.94
C ARG A 24 2.40 -0.68 -7.76
N TYR A 25 1.94 -0.69 -6.51
CA TYR A 25 0.55 -0.96 -6.21
C TYR A 25 -0.38 0.13 -6.74
N GLU A 26 -0.03 1.41 -6.56
CA GLU A 26 -0.74 2.57 -7.09
C GLU A 26 -0.82 2.54 -8.63
N GLN A 27 0.27 2.18 -9.30
CA GLN A 27 0.28 2.01 -10.76
C GLN A 27 -0.68 0.91 -11.23
N ALA A 28 -0.68 -0.25 -10.56
CA ALA A 28 -1.56 -1.35 -10.94
C ALA A 28 -3.05 -0.98 -10.75
N ARG A 29 -3.40 -0.34 -9.62
CA ARG A 29 -4.79 0.06 -9.35
C ARG A 29 -5.30 1.23 -10.20
N ALA A 30 -4.44 1.93 -10.96
CA ALA A 30 -4.85 3.10 -11.73
C ALA A 30 -6.02 2.81 -12.70
N HIS A 31 -6.16 1.56 -13.13
CA HIS A 31 -7.21 1.09 -14.03
C HIS A 31 -8.21 0.13 -13.37
N ILE A 32 -8.26 0.06 -12.04
CA ILE A 32 -9.06 -0.94 -11.31
C ILE A 32 -10.56 -0.86 -11.61
N CYS A 33 -11.10 0.33 -11.89
CA CYS A 33 -12.51 0.50 -12.27
C CYS A 33 -12.84 -0.12 -13.64
N GLN A 34 -11.84 -0.33 -14.49
CA GLN A 34 -11.99 -0.89 -15.84
C GLN A 34 -11.71 -2.40 -15.84
N THR A 35 -10.72 -2.84 -15.05
CA THR A 35 -10.24 -4.22 -15.05
C THR A 35 -10.85 -5.09 -13.94
N GLY A 36 -11.47 -4.46 -12.93
CA GLY A 36 -11.83 -5.14 -11.70
C GLY A 36 -10.62 -5.50 -10.84
N VAL A 37 -10.85 -6.25 -9.77
CA VAL A 37 -9.75 -6.79 -8.95
C VAL A 37 -9.09 -7.96 -9.70
N THR A 38 -7.76 -7.92 -9.84
CA THR A 38 -6.97 -8.94 -10.52
C THR A 38 -6.01 -9.60 -9.53
N ALA A 39 -5.45 -10.76 -9.90
CA ALA A 39 -4.43 -11.43 -9.11
C ALA A 39 -3.17 -10.57 -8.90
N GLU A 40 -2.85 -9.69 -9.86
CA GLU A 40 -1.74 -8.75 -9.73
C GLU A 40 -1.99 -7.71 -8.63
N HIS A 41 -3.21 -7.19 -8.54
CA HIS A 41 -3.59 -6.25 -7.46
C HIS A 41 -3.41 -6.88 -6.08
N ILE A 42 -3.86 -8.13 -5.91
CA ILE A 42 -3.74 -8.87 -4.65
C ILE A 42 -2.27 -9.07 -4.28
N ARG A 43 -1.46 -9.58 -5.22
CA ARG A 43 -0.03 -9.81 -4.99
C ARG A 43 0.71 -8.54 -4.57
N LEU A 44 0.49 -7.44 -5.29
CA LEU A 44 1.15 -6.16 -5.01
C LEU A 44 0.69 -5.54 -3.68
N TYR A 45 -0.59 -5.70 -3.34
CA TYR A 45 -1.11 -5.31 -2.04
C TYR A 45 -0.44 -6.08 -0.88
N GLU A 46 -0.33 -7.40 -1.00
CA GLU A 46 0.34 -8.23 0.02
C GLU A 46 1.82 -7.87 0.19
N GLU A 47 2.52 -7.57 -0.91
CA GLU A 47 3.91 -7.08 -0.86
C GLU A 47 4.02 -5.76 -0.09
N LEU A 48 3.10 -4.82 -0.36
CA LEU A 48 3.07 -3.53 0.31
C LEU A 48 2.71 -3.66 1.81
N VAL A 49 1.78 -4.55 2.16
CA VAL A 49 1.45 -4.85 3.57
C VAL A 49 2.70 -5.38 4.29
N LYS A 50 3.39 -6.37 3.71
CA LYS A 50 4.63 -6.93 4.29
C LYS A 50 5.71 -5.87 4.48
N ALA A 51 5.91 -4.99 3.51
CA ALA A 51 6.90 -3.91 3.60
C ALA A 51 6.54 -2.91 4.72
N THR A 52 5.26 -2.54 4.82
CA THR A 52 4.76 -1.60 5.83
C THR A 52 4.86 -2.19 7.25
N GLU A 53 4.54 -3.48 7.41
CA GLU A 53 4.71 -4.21 8.67
C GLU A 53 6.17 -4.30 9.11
N ALA A 54 7.07 -4.66 8.19
CA ALA A 54 8.50 -4.79 8.47
C ALA A 54 9.13 -3.48 8.98
N ALA A 55 8.68 -2.36 8.42
CA ALA A 55 9.16 -1.04 8.81
C ALA A 55 8.49 -0.47 10.07
N ARG A 56 7.44 -1.13 10.60
CA ARG A 56 6.52 -0.56 11.60
C ARG A 56 6.04 0.84 11.20
N TYR A 57 5.88 1.03 9.88
CA TYR A 57 5.55 2.32 9.28
C TYR A 57 4.04 2.54 9.32
N GLY A 58 3.62 3.79 9.56
CA GLY A 58 2.23 4.16 9.75
C GLY A 58 1.77 4.05 11.20
N GLY A 59 1.12 5.10 11.69
CA GLY A 59 0.51 5.13 13.02
C GLY A 59 -0.70 4.21 13.07
N GLY A 60 -0.66 3.21 13.96
CA GLY A 60 -1.86 2.50 14.39
C GLY A 60 -2.06 1.11 13.81
N ARG A 61 -1.16 0.15 14.06
CA ARG A 61 -1.51 -1.29 13.91
C ARG A 61 -2.83 -1.68 14.62
N GLU A 62 -3.30 -0.84 15.55
CA GLU A 62 -4.55 -0.94 16.29
C GLU A 62 -5.65 0.01 15.76
N SER A 63 -5.42 0.69 14.64
CA SER A 63 -6.36 1.57 13.96
C SER A 63 -7.01 0.83 12.81
N ASN A 64 -8.33 0.97 12.68
CA ASN A 64 -9.08 0.47 11.52
C ASN A 64 -8.71 1.21 10.21
N PHE A 65 -7.92 2.28 10.29
CA PHE A 65 -7.44 3.07 9.15
C PHE A 65 -5.97 2.80 8.82
N TRP A 66 -5.37 1.76 9.40
CA TRP A 66 -3.98 1.45 9.17
C TRP A 66 -3.75 0.60 7.92
N GLY A 67 -2.63 0.91 7.27
CA GLY A 67 -2.17 0.22 6.10
C GLY A 67 -2.73 0.77 4.79
N PRO A 68 -2.24 0.24 3.67
CA PRO A 68 -2.76 0.58 2.35
C PRO A 68 -4.21 0.12 2.21
N ARG A 69 -4.99 0.85 1.41
CA ARG A 69 -6.37 0.46 1.08
C ARG A 69 -6.35 -0.88 0.32
N PRO A 70 -7.12 -1.91 0.70
CA PRO A 70 -7.24 -3.17 -0.04
C PRO A 70 -7.78 -2.98 -1.47
N PRO A 71 -7.44 -3.87 -2.44
CA PRO A 71 -7.93 -3.80 -3.81
C PRO A 71 -9.45 -3.80 -3.93
N GLU A 72 -10.13 -4.57 -3.10
CA GLU A 72 -11.58 -4.72 -3.11
C GLU A 72 -12.28 -3.42 -2.68
N LEU A 73 -11.74 -2.74 -1.67
CA LEU A 73 -12.25 -1.44 -1.24
C LEU A 73 -11.93 -0.35 -2.28
N ALA A 74 -10.75 -0.40 -2.91
CA ALA A 74 -10.41 0.51 -4.00
C ALA A 74 -11.32 0.32 -5.22
N TYR A 75 -11.73 -0.92 -5.52
CA TYR A 75 -12.71 -1.21 -6.57
C TYR A 75 -14.11 -0.71 -6.22
N GLN A 76 -14.53 -0.85 -4.96
CA GLN A 76 -15.80 -0.30 -4.49
C GLN A 76 -15.88 1.22 -4.62
N ASP A 77 -14.77 1.94 -4.47
CA ASP A 77 -14.73 3.40 -4.61
C ASP A 77 -15.15 3.87 -6.02
N CYS A 78 -14.93 3.04 -7.05
CA CYS A 78 -15.38 3.30 -8.42
C CYS A 78 -16.89 3.52 -8.52
N PHE A 79 -17.63 2.97 -7.55
CA PHE A 79 -19.08 2.84 -7.55
C PHE A 79 -19.75 3.67 -6.45
N GLN A 80 -18.95 4.36 -5.64
CA GLN A 80 -19.42 5.24 -4.56
C GLN A 80 -19.22 6.73 -4.90
N ALA A 81 -18.77 7.04 -6.11
CA ALA A 81 -18.72 8.41 -6.60
C ALA A 81 -20.15 8.94 -6.88
N PRO A 82 -20.43 10.24 -6.63
CA PRO A 82 -21.72 10.85 -6.98
C PRO A 82 -22.05 10.59 -8.46
N GLY A 83 -23.24 10.05 -8.74
CA GLY A 83 -23.72 9.74 -10.09
C GLY A 83 -23.52 8.29 -10.55
N TRP A 84 -22.99 7.40 -9.70
CA TRP A 84 -22.96 5.97 -10.01
C TRP A 84 -24.32 5.31 -9.65
N GLY A 85 -25.24 5.25 -10.62
CA GLY A 85 -26.57 4.66 -10.42
C GLY A 85 -27.72 5.25 -11.23
N ASP A 86 -27.46 6.30 -12.04
CA ASP A 86 -28.45 6.94 -12.91
C ASP A 86 -28.32 6.48 -14.38
#